data_AF-A0A5M9QI10-F1
#
_entry.id   AF-A0A5M9QI10-F1
#
_cell.length_a   1.000
_cell.length_b   1.000
_cell.length_c   1.000
_cell.angle_alpha   90.00
_cell.angle_beta   90.00
_cell.angle_gamma   90.00
#
_symmetry.space_group_name_H-M   'P 1'
#
loop_
_entity.id
_entity.type
_entity.pdbx_description
1 polymer ?
#
loop_
_entity_poly.entity_id
_entity_poly.type
_entity_poly.pdbx_seq_one_letter_code
_entity_poly.pdbx_strand_id
1 'polypeptide(L)'
;MGRIVWVVLLLCVVWLGGCARFGITAQSKLESSADIKGLTQGDISYQKGVQILRSKLAHSSVQVELAQKDIAHNVIVLYISAQLAREPASSSAQVFSPAHIRAFVDDVALEILDYERLRKSDYDFIDILQDFNIPTPTPSVNTQMVHYNISPFYYVASPGFLYFPLMASPFMIESPSTIAYAQEKRGALKVLLMNALRESSLSSTKAQGGFVVIGTKGIKDSGTMIVEVRIANEAHTFAFRLEKLR
;
A
#
# COMPACT_ATOMS: atom_id res chain seq x y z
N MET A 1 -67.36 -13.97 -0.80
CA MET A 1 -66.35 -12.92 -0.44
C MET A 1 -65.16 -13.60 0.22
N GLY A 2 -64.15 -14.02 -0.55
CA GLY A 2 -62.93 -14.64 -0.03
C GLY A 2 -61.74 -13.72 -0.32
N ARG A 3 -61.09 -13.21 0.72
CA ARG A 3 -59.91 -12.34 0.61
C ARG A 3 -58.66 -13.20 0.38
N ILE A 4 -58.00 -12.99 -0.77
CA ILE A 4 -56.67 -13.52 -1.07
C ILE A 4 -55.65 -12.61 -0.37
N VAL A 5 -54.91 -13.15 0.59
CA VAL A 5 -53.78 -12.46 1.23
C VAL A 5 -52.52 -12.80 0.43
N TRP A 6 -51.95 -11.79 -0.22
CA TRP A 6 -50.64 -11.90 -0.86
C TRP A 6 -49.56 -11.71 0.21
N VAL A 7 -48.87 -12.80 0.55
CA VAL A 7 -47.64 -12.74 1.37
C VAL A 7 -46.49 -12.42 0.42
N VAL A 8 -46.02 -11.17 0.45
CA VAL A 8 -44.80 -10.74 -0.24
C VAL A 8 -43.62 -11.23 0.60
N LEU A 9 -42.95 -12.28 0.11
CA LEU A 9 -41.76 -12.84 0.72
C LEU A 9 -40.55 -12.00 0.30
N LEU A 10 -40.14 -11.09 1.18
CA LEU A 10 -38.98 -10.23 1.01
C LEU A 10 -37.71 -11.08 1.27
N LEU A 11 -37.12 -11.61 0.21
CA LEU A 11 -35.83 -12.30 0.24
C LEU A 11 -34.73 -11.27 0.56
N CYS A 12 -34.36 -11.16 1.84
CA CYS A 12 -33.10 -10.58 2.28
C CYS A 12 -31.96 -11.45 1.74
N VAL A 13 -31.39 -11.05 0.60
CA VAL A 13 -30.09 -11.56 0.15
C VAL A 13 -29.04 -11.02 1.13
N VAL A 14 -28.72 -11.82 2.14
CA VAL A 14 -27.58 -11.58 3.02
C VAL A 14 -26.33 -11.74 2.16
N TRP A 15 -25.76 -10.60 1.74
CA TRP A 15 -24.49 -10.54 1.05
C TRP A 15 -23.40 -10.91 2.08
N LEU A 16 -23.13 -12.22 2.20
CA LEU A 16 -21.94 -12.76 2.88
C LEU A 16 -20.71 -12.44 2.01
N GLY A 17 -20.40 -11.16 1.86
CA GLY A 17 -19.14 -10.68 1.32
C GLY A 17 -18.06 -10.87 2.38
N GLY A 18 -17.64 -12.11 2.61
CA GLY A 18 -16.41 -12.37 3.36
C GLY A 18 -15.26 -11.68 2.62
N CYS A 19 -14.55 -10.78 3.30
CA CYS A 19 -13.35 -10.15 2.75
C CYS A 19 -12.37 -11.25 2.34
N ALA A 20 -12.23 -11.47 1.03
CA ALA A 20 -11.26 -12.42 0.51
C ALA A 20 -9.85 -11.93 0.86
N ARG A 21 -9.11 -12.72 1.65
CA ARG A 21 -7.67 -12.50 1.84
C ARG A 21 -6.94 -13.12 0.65
N PHE A 22 -5.87 -12.47 0.20
CA PHE A 22 -5.06 -12.96 -0.91
C PHE A 22 -3.60 -13.07 -0.47
N GLY A 23 -2.96 -14.20 -0.72
CA GLY A 23 -1.51 -14.34 -0.66
C GLY A 23 -0.86 -13.67 -1.87
N ILE A 24 0.33 -13.12 -1.69
CA ILE A 24 1.10 -12.48 -2.77
C ILE A 24 2.53 -13.03 -2.81
N THR A 25 2.97 -13.48 -3.98
CA THR A 25 4.33 -14.03 -4.17
C THR A 25 4.95 -13.57 -5.48
N ALA A 26 6.26 -13.35 -5.49
CA ALA A 26 7.01 -12.99 -6.68
C ALA A 26 7.10 -14.17 -7.67
N GLN A 27 6.91 -13.93 -8.97
CA GLN A 27 7.10 -14.93 -10.02
C GLN A 27 8.33 -14.61 -10.87
N SER A 28 9.20 -15.58 -11.12
CA SER A 28 10.44 -15.40 -11.91
C SER A 28 10.20 -15.58 -13.40
N LYS A 29 9.11 -16.23 -13.79
CA LYS A 29 8.75 -16.52 -15.17
C LYS A 29 7.23 -16.54 -15.27
N LEU A 30 6.67 -15.75 -16.20
CA LEU A 30 5.26 -15.88 -16.56
C LEU A 30 5.06 -17.25 -17.21
N GLU A 31 4.41 -18.17 -16.51
CA GLU A 31 3.94 -19.41 -17.13
C GLU A 31 2.72 -19.09 -18.00
N SER A 32 2.98 -18.90 -19.31
CA SER A 32 2.06 -19.16 -20.42
C SER A 32 0.60 -18.69 -20.26
N SER A 33 0.38 -17.37 -20.31
CA SER A 33 -0.78 -16.81 -21.01
C SER A 33 -0.30 -16.28 -22.37
N ALA A 34 -1.06 -16.54 -23.43
CA ALA A 34 -0.62 -16.47 -24.83
C ALA A 34 -0.15 -15.08 -25.34
N ASP A 35 -0.22 -14.02 -24.52
CA ASP A 35 0.08 -12.64 -24.92
C ASP A 35 1.35 -12.02 -24.33
N ILE A 36 2.14 -12.74 -23.51
CA ILE A 36 3.33 -12.14 -22.90
C ILE A 36 4.58 -13.02 -23.08
N LYS A 37 4.95 -13.24 -24.35
CA LYS A 37 6.29 -13.76 -24.71
C LYS A 37 7.32 -12.64 -24.58
N GLY A 38 8.15 -12.67 -23.55
CA GLY A 38 9.39 -11.88 -23.52
C GLY A 38 9.72 -11.09 -22.25
N LEU A 39 9.14 -11.39 -21.09
CA LEU A 39 9.64 -10.81 -19.84
C LEU A 39 11.03 -11.37 -19.50
N THR A 40 12.06 -10.55 -19.66
CA THR A 40 13.36 -10.74 -19.02
C THR A 40 13.27 -10.26 -17.58
N GLN A 41 12.51 -10.99 -16.78
CA GLN A 41 12.52 -10.83 -15.33
C GLN A 41 13.81 -11.48 -14.82
N GLY A 42 14.67 -10.71 -14.16
CA GLY A 42 15.90 -11.24 -13.58
C GLY A 42 15.61 -12.07 -12.33
N ASP A 43 16.68 -12.60 -11.73
CA ASP A 43 16.60 -13.55 -10.63
C ASP A 43 15.75 -13.05 -9.45
N ILE A 44 14.91 -13.93 -8.91
CA ILE A 44 14.28 -13.72 -7.60
C ILE A 44 15.29 -14.09 -6.53
N SER A 45 15.53 -13.16 -5.62
CA SER A 45 16.30 -13.42 -4.40
C SER A 45 15.45 -13.16 -3.17
N TYR A 46 15.75 -13.87 -2.09
CA TYR A 46 15.07 -13.72 -0.81
C TYR A 46 16.08 -13.23 0.22
N GLN A 47 15.77 -12.14 0.90
CA GLN A 47 16.63 -11.61 1.96
C GLN A 47 15.77 -11.16 3.14
N LYS A 48 15.98 -11.79 4.30
CA LYS A 48 15.29 -11.43 5.57
C LYS A 48 13.75 -11.37 5.45
N GLY A 49 13.15 -12.28 4.68
CA GLY A 49 11.69 -12.32 4.46
C GLY A 49 11.19 -11.45 3.30
N VAL A 50 12.06 -10.66 2.67
CA VAL A 50 11.72 -9.81 1.53
C VAL A 50 12.05 -10.52 0.21
N GLN A 51 11.09 -10.55 -0.71
CA GLN A 51 11.24 -11.07 -2.06
C GLN A 51 11.74 -9.93 -2.96
N ILE A 52 12.89 -10.12 -3.59
CA ILE A 52 13.57 -9.10 -4.39
C ILE A 52 13.64 -9.57 -5.83
N LEU A 53 13.05 -8.79 -6.73
CA LEU A 53 13.10 -9.00 -8.16
C LEU A 53 13.95 -7.92 -8.80
N ARG A 54 14.82 -8.29 -9.73
CA ARG A 54 15.68 -7.35 -10.44
C ARG A 54 15.44 -7.46 -11.93
N SER A 55 15.48 -6.34 -12.63
CA SER A 55 15.46 -6.29 -14.08
C SER A 55 16.56 -5.34 -14.54
N LYS A 56 17.36 -5.77 -15.52
CA LYS A 56 18.44 -4.98 -16.09
C LYS A 56 18.28 -4.97 -17.60
N LEU A 57 18.11 -3.79 -18.16
CA LEU A 57 18.01 -3.52 -19.59
C LEU A 57 19.22 -2.69 -20.04
N ALA A 58 19.22 -2.19 -21.27
CA ALA A 58 20.38 -1.57 -21.87
C ALA A 58 20.71 -0.22 -21.22
N HIS A 59 19.69 0.53 -20.78
CA HIS A 59 19.83 1.88 -20.27
C HIS A 59 19.41 2.04 -18.81
N SER A 60 18.68 1.10 -18.24
CA SER A 60 18.30 1.13 -16.83
C SER A 60 18.28 -0.23 -16.15
N SER A 61 18.33 -0.17 -14.83
CA SER A 61 18.08 -1.29 -13.94
C SER A 61 17.03 -0.92 -12.91
N VAL A 62 16.10 -1.83 -12.65
CA VAL A 62 15.02 -1.67 -11.66
C VAL A 62 15.04 -2.85 -10.70
N GLN A 63 14.87 -2.56 -9.42
CA GLN A 63 14.65 -3.56 -8.38
C GLN A 63 13.31 -3.28 -7.70
N VAL A 64 12.50 -4.33 -7.57
CA VAL A 64 11.22 -4.31 -6.87
C VAL A 64 11.30 -5.28 -5.70
N GLU A 65 10.89 -4.82 -4.53
CA GLU A 65 10.89 -5.59 -3.30
C GLU A 65 9.48 -5.72 -2.75
N LEU A 66 9.11 -6.94 -2.37
CA LEU A 66 7.84 -7.30 -1.76
C LEU A 66 8.12 -8.06 -0.45
N ALA A 67 7.71 -7.50 0.68
CA ALA A 67 7.86 -8.17 1.98
C ALA A 67 6.57 -8.88 2.43
N GLN A 68 5.41 -8.36 2.04
CA GLN A 68 4.12 -8.91 2.42
C GLN A 68 3.95 -10.35 1.92
N LYS A 69 3.41 -11.21 2.79
CA LYS A 69 3.00 -12.58 2.43
C LYS A 69 1.55 -12.64 1.97
N ASP A 70 0.73 -11.74 2.51
CA ASP A 70 -0.66 -11.58 2.17
C ASP A 70 -1.07 -10.11 2.10
N ILE A 71 -2.17 -9.88 1.41
CA ILE A 71 -2.80 -8.58 1.25
C ILE A 71 -3.68 -8.33 2.47
N ALA A 72 -3.03 -7.88 3.55
CA ALA A 72 -3.70 -7.29 4.69
C ALA A 72 -4.02 -5.81 4.40
N HIS A 73 -5.10 -5.30 5.00
CA HIS A 73 -5.46 -3.87 4.97
C HIS A 73 -5.74 -3.24 3.58
N ASN A 74 -6.10 -4.04 2.58
CA ASN A 74 -6.50 -3.59 1.23
C ASN A 74 -5.44 -2.79 0.47
N VAL A 75 -4.16 -2.99 0.80
CA VAL A 75 -3.03 -2.37 0.10
C VAL A 75 -1.90 -3.36 -0.13
N ILE A 76 -1.22 -3.17 -1.25
CA ILE A 76 0.06 -3.81 -1.55
C ILE A 76 1.13 -2.72 -1.52
N VAL A 77 2.23 -2.96 -0.82
CA VAL A 77 3.36 -2.04 -0.69
C VAL A 77 4.59 -2.68 -1.28
N LEU A 78 5.14 -2.00 -2.28
CA LEU A 78 6.39 -2.39 -2.93
C LEU A 78 7.44 -1.33 -2.65
N TYR A 79 8.68 -1.74 -2.40
CA TYR A 79 9.81 -0.82 -2.48
C TYR A 79 10.42 -0.91 -3.88
N ILE A 80 10.36 0.19 -4.63
CA ILE A 80 10.82 0.23 -6.02
C ILE A 80 12.01 1.17 -6.11
N SER A 81 13.11 0.65 -6.65
CA SER A 81 14.33 1.41 -6.91
C SER A 81 14.78 1.28 -8.35
N ALA A 82 15.34 2.36 -8.87
CA ALA A 82 15.69 2.54 -10.26
C ALA A 82 17.05 3.23 -10.38
N GLN A 83 17.82 2.85 -11.39
CA GLN A 83 19.14 3.41 -11.68
C GLN A 83 19.38 3.39 -13.20
N LEU A 84 20.11 4.38 -13.70
CA LEU A 84 20.58 4.36 -15.09
C LEU A 84 21.82 3.48 -15.23
N ALA A 85 21.93 2.75 -16.34
CA ALA A 85 23.13 1.99 -16.66
C ALA A 85 24.31 2.91 -17.02
N ARG A 86 24.03 4.10 -17.55
CA ARG A 86 25.01 5.14 -17.89
C ARG A 86 24.35 6.51 -17.84
N GLU A 87 25.11 7.55 -17.55
CA GLU A 87 24.63 8.93 -17.70
C GLU A 87 24.21 9.20 -19.16
N PRO A 88 23.09 9.91 -19.38
CA PRO A 88 22.64 10.27 -20.71
C PRO A 88 23.64 11.22 -21.38
N ALA A 89 23.81 11.09 -22.69
CA ALA A 89 24.65 11.99 -23.49
C ALA A 89 24.03 13.40 -23.61
N SER A 90 22.73 13.53 -23.40
CA SER A 90 22.01 14.81 -23.32
C SER A 90 21.86 15.26 -21.87
N SER A 91 21.87 16.59 -21.66
CA SER A 91 21.68 17.23 -20.35
C SER A 91 20.26 17.10 -19.77
N SER A 92 19.38 16.33 -20.40
CA SER A 92 18.03 16.06 -19.90
C SER A 92 18.09 15.04 -18.76
N ALA A 93 17.87 15.51 -17.53
CA ALA A 93 17.76 14.63 -16.37
C ALA A 93 16.60 13.64 -16.58
N GLN A 94 16.88 12.34 -16.46
CA GLN A 94 15.83 11.33 -16.50
C GLN A 94 15.10 11.33 -15.16
N VAL A 95 13.83 11.72 -15.18
CA VAL A 95 12.98 11.78 -13.99
C VAL A 95 12.37 10.41 -13.71
N PHE A 96 12.35 10.01 -12.45
CA PHE A 96 11.63 8.85 -11.94
C PHE A 96 10.63 9.27 -10.87
N SER A 97 9.39 8.83 -11.01
CA SER A 97 8.28 9.23 -10.14
C SER A 97 7.17 8.17 -10.18
N PRO A 98 6.20 8.20 -9.25
CA PRO A 98 5.08 7.26 -9.24
C PRO A 98 4.28 7.20 -10.56
N ALA A 99 4.26 8.27 -11.34
CA ALA A 99 3.56 8.32 -12.64
C ALA A 99 4.15 7.37 -13.69
N HIS A 100 5.38 6.91 -13.49
CA HIS A 100 6.07 5.97 -14.36
C HIS A 100 5.79 4.50 -14.02
N ILE A 101 5.00 4.27 -12.98
CA ILE A 101 4.68 2.93 -12.48
C ILE A 101 3.23 2.65 -12.83
N ARG A 102 2.95 1.42 -13.25
CA ARG A 102 1.61 0.93 -13.50
C ARG A 102 1.49 -0.45 -12.90
N ALA A 103 0.34 -0.75 -12.34
CA ALA A 103 0.03 -2.07 -11.83
C ALA A 103 -1.30 -2.53 -12.44
N PHE A 104 -1.39 -3.81 -12.79
CA PHE A 104 -2.59 -4.38 -13.38
C PHE A 104 -2.75 -5.84 -12.96
N VAL A 105 -4.00 -6.29 -12.87
CA VAL A 105 -4.37 -7.69 -12.63
C VAL A 105 -5.40 -8.04 -13.70
N ASP A 106 -5.11 -9.04 -14.52
CA ASP A 106 -6.00 -9.50 -15.60
C ASP A 106 -6.55 -8.32 -16.43
N ASP A 107 -5.64 -7.45 -16.90
CA ASP A 107 -5.90 -6.20 -17.65
C ASP A 107 -6.66 -5.09 -16.91
N VAL A 108 -7.04 -5.30 -15.65
CA VAL A 108 -7.63 -4.26 -14.79
C VAL A 108 -6.50 -3.46 -14.13
N ALA A 109 -6.40 -2.17 -14.48
CA ALA A 109 -5.44 -1.26 -13.87
C ALA A 109 -5.75 -1.06 -12.37
N LEU A 110 -4.75 -1.29 -11.53
CA LEU A 110 -4.79 -1.00 -10.11
C LEU A 110 -4.36 0.45 -9.84
N GLU A 111 -4.98 1.03 -8.83
CA GLU A 111 -4.70 2.41 -8.44
C GLU A 111 -3.40 2.50 -7.65
N ILE A 112 -2.44 3.29 -8.13
CA ILE A 112 -1.28 3.69 -7.34
C ILE A 112 -1.68 4.91 -6.51
N LEU A 113 -1.54 4.79 -5.19
CA LEU A 113 -1.92 5.84 -4.26
C LEU A 113 -0.86 6.93 -4.24
N ASP A 114 -1.28 8.16 -4.54
CA ASP A 114 -0.44 9.34 -4.41
C ASP A 114 -0.21 9.73 -2.94
N TYR A 115 0.73 10.64 -2.72
CA TYR A 115 1.09 11.12 -1.39
C TYR A 115 -0.11 11.70 -0.62
N GLU A 116 -0.97 12.46 -1.29
CA GLU A 116 -2.11 13.13 -0.63
C GLU A 116 -3.21 12.14 -0.23
N ARG A 117 -3.46 11.12 -1.06
CA ARG A 117 -4.37 10.01 -0.76
C ARG A 117 -3.83 9.19 0.41
N LEU A 118 -2.54 8.86 0.41
CA LEU A 118 -1.91 8.16 1.53
C LEU A 118 -1.98 8.96 2.83
N ARG A 119 -1.67 10.26 2.78
CA ARG A 119 -1.71 11.15 3.94
C ARG A 119 -3.10 11.27 4.57
N LYS A 120 -4.15 11.17 3.75
CA LYS A 120 -5.55 11.23 4.20
C LYS A 120 -6.18 9.86 4.46
N SER A 121 -5.45 8.78 4.17
CA SER A 121 -5.96 7.43 4.35
C SER A 121 -5.95 6.98 5.80
N ASP A 122 -6.73 5.94 6.08
CA ASP A 122 -6.73 5.24 7.36
C ASP A 122 -6.17 3.80 7.21
N TYR A 123 -5.28 3.59 6.23
CA TYR A 123 -4.61 2.31 6.06
C TYR A 123 -3.68 2.03 7.25
N ASP A 124 -3.54 0.75 7.57
CA ASP A 124 -2.58 0.28 8.57
C ASP A 124 -1.35 -0.28 7.86
N PHE A 125 -0.19 0.26 8.25
CA PHE A 125 1.10 -0.09 7.69
C PHE A 125 2.02 -0.74 8.74
N ILE A 126 1.53 -1.04 9.94
CA ILE A 126 2.36 -1.59 11.02
C ILE A 126 2.97 -2.91 10.60
N ASP A 127 2.14 -3.91 10.32
CA ASP A 127 2.58 -5.26 9.94
C ASP A 127 3.41 -5.22 8.64
N ILE A 128 3.00 -4.38 7.69
CA ILE A 128 3.67 -4.22 6.40
C ILE A 128 5.10 -3.70 6.60
N LEU A 129 5.31 -2.65 7.41
CA LEU A 129 6.65 -2.13 7.67
C LEU A 129 7.49 -3.12 8.48
N GLN A 130 6.88 -3.86 9.41
CA GLN A 130 7.56 -4.91 10.15
C GLN A 130 8.01 -6.06 9.25
N ASP A 131 7.24 -6.43 8.22
CA ASP A 131 7.68 -7.39 7.19
C ASP A 131 8.94 -6.90 6.45
N PHE A 132 9.08 -5.59 6.23
CA PHE A 132 10.30 -4.96 5.71
C PHE A 132 11.42 -4.83 6.76
N ASN A 133 11.23 -5.32 7.98
CA ASN A 133 12.11 -5.14 9.14
C ASN A 133 12.31 -3.67 9.54
N ILE A 134 11.32 -2.82 9.27
CA ILE A 134 11.33 -1.40 9.65
C ILE A 134 10.51 -1.24 10.94
N PRO A 135 11.13 -0.83 12.06
CA PRO A 135 10.40 -0.67 13.30
C PRO A 135 9.41 0.49 13.22
N THR A 136 8.19 0.24 13.69
CA THR A 136 7.19 1.27 13.91
C THR A 136 7.41 1.91 15.27
N PRO A 137 7.39 3.25 15.37
CA PRO A 137 7.58 3.91 16.65
C PRO A 137 6.35 3.66 17.54
N THR A 138 6.50 2.79 18.54
CA THR A 138 5.54 2.60 19.62
C THR A 138 5.77 3.65 20.71
N PRO A 139 4.85 4.59 20.93
CA PRO A 139 4.98 5.53 22.02
C PRO A 139 4.80 4.82 23.38
N SER A 140 5.54 5.28 24.38
CA SER A 140 5.29 4.90 25.76
C SER A 140 3.98 5.52 26.22
N VAL A 141 2.91 4.72 26.23
CA VAL A 141 1.64 5.18 26.81
C VAL A 141 1.77 5.10 28.33
N ASN A 142 1.69 6.25 28.99
CA ASN A 142 1.66 6.31 30.44
C ASN A 142 0.33 5.72 30.93
N THR A 143 0.38 4.53 31.51
CA THR A 143 -0.78 3.80 32.06
C THR A 143 -1.46 4.51 33.22
N GLN A 144 -0.84 5.53 33.81
CA GLN A 144 -1.41 6.36 34.87
C GLN A 144 -2.34 7.47 34.32
N MET A 145 -2.32 7.73 33.00
CA MET A 145 -3.27 8.64 32.36
C MET A 145 -4.45 7.85 31.80
N VAL A 146 -5.44 7.60 32.66
CA VAL A 146 -6.73 6.96 32.31
C VAL A 146 -7.57 7.80 31.33
N HIS A 147 -7.13 9.02 31.03
CA HIS A 147 -7.84 9.99 30.19
C HIS A 147 -6.87 10.63 29.20
N TYR A 148 -6.64 9.98 28.06
CA TYR A 148 -5.83 10.55 26.98
C TYR A 148 -6.73 11.24 25.96
N ASN A 149 -6.67 12.57 25.94
CA ASN A 149 -7.42 13.36 24.98
C ASN A 149 -6.61 13.53 23.68
N ILE A 150 -7.16 13.05 22.57
CA ILE A 150 -6.52 13.08 21.25
C ILE A 150 -6.80 14.36 20.44
N SER A 151 -7.50 15.36 20.99
CA SER A 151 -7.90 16.58 20.27
C SER A 151 -7.20 17.85 20.79
N PRO A 152 -6.71 18.75 19.92
CA PRO A 152 -6.30 20.09 20.34
C PRO A 152 -7.54 20.91 20.70
N PHE A 153 -7.70 21.24 21.98
CA PHE A 153 -8.78 22.09 22.48
C PHE A 153 -8.56 23.57 22.17
N TYR A 154 -8.71 23.98 20.91
CA TYR A 154 -8.83 25.40 20.59
C TYR A 154 -9.86 25.59 19.49
N TYR A 155 -11.14 25.67 19.87
CA TYR A 155 -12.15 26.35 19.06
C TYR A 155 -12.47 27.68 19.71
N VAL A 156 -12.05 28.78 19.06
CA VAL A 156 -12.48 30.12 19.41
C VAL A 156 -13.82 30.37 18.73
N ALA A 157 -14.90 30.37 19.50
CA ALA A 157 -16.14 31.00 19.09
C ALA A 157 -16.78 31.71 20.28
N SER A 158 -17.31 32.90 19.99
CA SER A 158 -18.06 33.85 20.82
C SER A 158 -19.07 33.23 21.82
N PRO A 159 -19.57 34.00 22.81
CA PRO A 159 -20.02 33.48 24.10
C PRO A 159 -21.31 32.66 23.96
N GLY A 160 -21.21 31.34 24.16
CA GLY A 160 -22.42 30.52 24.29
C GLY A 160 -22.37 29.06 23.85
N PHE A 161 -21.23 28.34 23.84
CA PHE A 161 -21.27 26.90 23.53
C PHE A 161 -20.33 26.02 24.39
N LEU A 162 -20.98 25.04 25.02
CA LEU A 162 -20.55 23.72 25.49
C LEU A 162 -19.09 23.54 25.92
N TYR A 163 -18.83 23.84 27.18
CA TYR A 163 -17.74 23.24 27.95
C TYR A 163 -18.13 21.78 28.27
N PHE A 164 -17.52 20.81 27.61
CA PHE A 164 -17.57 19.44 28.10
C PHE A 164 -16.56 19.35 29.25
N PRO A 165 -16.98 19.01 30.49
CA PRO A 165 -16.01 18.67 31.53
C PRO A 165 -15.08 17.57 30.99
N LEU A 166 -13.82 17.57 31.39
CA LEU A 166 -12.78 16.65 30.87
C LEU A 166 -13.23 15.18 30.86
N MET A 167 -14.15 14.82 31.76
CA MET A 167 -14.77 13.50 31.95
C MET A 167 -15.97 13.19 31.03
N ALA A 168 -16.50 14.18 30.30
CA ALA A 168 -17.69 14.07 29.45
C ALA A 168 -17.38 14.36 27.97
N SER A 169 -16.10 14.37 27.59
CA SER A 169 -15.72 14.47 26.19
C SER A 169 -16.19 13.21 25.45
N PRO A 170 -16.94 13.32 24.34
CA PRO A 170 -17.31 12.18 23.52
C PRO A 170 -16.10 11.58 22.76
N PHE A 171 -14.90 12.15 22.93
CA PHE A 171 -13.65 11.73 22.28
C PHE A 171 -12.68 11.00 23.23
N MET A 172 -13.18 10.50 24.37
CA MET A 172 -12.39 9.71 25.31
C MET A 172 -12.21 8.29 24.75
N ILE A 173 -10.96 7.86 24.57
CA ILE A 173 -10.64 6.47 24.26
C ILE A 173 -10.47 5.73 25.58
N GLU A 174 -11.23 4.65 25.78
CA GLU A 174 -11.36 3.96 27.07
C GLU A 174 -10.14 3.11 27.46
N SER A 175 -9.23 2.81 26.51
CA SER A 175 -8.10 1.92 26.78
C SER A 175 -6.73 2.49 26.34
N PRO A 176 -5.69 2.43 27.20
CA PRO A 176 -4.32 2.78 26.84
C PRO A 176 -3.77 2.00 25.64
N SER A 177 -4.21 0.75 25.43
CA SER A 177 -3.79 -0.07 24.30
C SER A 177 -4.33 0.43 22.97
N THR A 178 -5.59 0.87 22.91
CA THR A 178 -6.16 1.49 21.71
C THR A 178 -5.45 2.79 21.34
N ILE A 179 -5.04 3.57 22.34
CA ILE A 179 -4.25 4.79 22.14
C ILE A 179 -2.86 4.44 21.60
N ALA A 180 -2.18 3.47 22.21
CA ALA A 180 -0.86 3.01 21.76
C ALA A 180 -0.91 2.58 20.29
N TYR A 181 -1.88 1.74 19.93
CA TYR A 181 -2.08 1.26 18.58
C TYR A 181 -2.40 2.40 17.60
N ALA A 182 -3.29 3.33 17.95
CA ALA A 182 -3.60 4.47 17.09
C ALA A 182 -2.39 5.38 16.85
N GLN A 183 -1.54 5.56 17.85
CA GLN A 183 -0.32 6.35 17.71
C GLN A 183 0.76 5.60 16.92
N GLU A 184 0.89 4.29 17.14
CA GLU A 184 1.78 3.43 16.35
C GLU A 184 1.36 3.43 14.88
N LYS A 185 0.06 3.30 14.58
CA LYS A 185 -0.50 3.37 13.22
C LYS A 185 -0.15 4.70 12.55
N ARG A 186 -0.30 5.82 13.26
CA ARG A 186 0.12 7.15 12.78
C ARG A 186 1.64 7.22 12.56
N GLY A 187 2.41 6.59 13.43
CA GLY A 187 3.86 6.46 13.32
C GLY A 187 4.27 5.70 12.05
N ALA A 188 3.65 4.54 11.82
CA ALA A 188 3.83 3.71 10.64
C ALA A 188 3.55 4.50 9.35
N LEU A 189 2.40 5.18 9.28
CA LEU A 189 2.06 6.05 8.16
C LEU A 189 3.12 7.13 7.92
N LYS A 190 3.64 7.78 8.98
CA LYS A 190 4.70 8.79 8.84
C LYS A 190 5.98 8.19 8.25
N VAL A 191 6.42 7.03 8.75
CA VAL A 191 7.61 6.34 8.24
C VAL A 191 7.45 5.99 6.77
N LEU A 192 6.29 5.47 6.39
CA LEU A 192 5.94 5.17 5.00
C LEU A 192 5.98 6.44 4.13
N LEU A 193 5.34 7.53 4.54
CA LEU A 193 5.29 8.80 3.78
C LEU A 193 6.66 9.47 3.63
N MET A 194 7.55 9.32 4.62
CA MET A 194 8.93 9.81 4.54
C MET A 194 9.75 9.06 3.49
N ASN A 195 9.47 7.77 3.32
CA ASN A 195 10.16 6.88 2.39
C ASN A 195 9.34 6.56 1.12
N ALA A 196 8.21 7.25 0.92
CA ALA A 196 7.38 7.08 -0.26
C ALA A 196 8.15 7.53 -1.50
N LEU A 197 7.88 6.89 -2.65
CA LEU A 197 8.53 7.24 -3.90
C LEU A 197 8.19 8.69 -4.28
N ARG A 198 9.24 9.52 -4.36
CA ARG A 198 9.14 10.92 -4.79
C ARG A 198 9.74 11.08 -6.17
N GLU A 199 9.33 12.15 -6.83
CA GLU A 199 9.99 12.58 -8.05
C GLU A 199 11.46 12.85 -7.78
N SER A 200 12.33 12.17 -8.52
CA SER A 200 13.78 12.28 -8.38
C SER A 200 14.46 12.10 -9.73
N SER A 201 15.58 12.77 -9.91
CA SER A 201 16.44 12.55 -11.08
C SER A 201 17.26 11.29 -10.87
N LEU A 202 17.18 10.36 -11.82
CA LEU A 202 18.01 9.16 -11.83
C LEU A 202 19.46 9.51 -12.17
N SER A 203 20.38 8.73 -11.60
CA SER A 203 21.79 8.75 -11.98
C SER A 203 22.31 7.34 -12.21
N SER A 204 23.51 7.25 -12.75
CA SER A 204 24.26 6.00 -12.93
C SER A 204 25.04 5.59 -11.69
N THR A 205 25.19 6.46 -10.70
CA THR A 205 26.01 6.22 -9.51
C THR A 205 25.21 5.74 -8.30
N LYS A 206 23.93 6.12 -8.23
CA LYS A 206 23.07 5.81 -7.10
C LYS A 206 21.66 5.47 -7.57
N ALA A 207 21.14 4.34 -7.10
CA ALA A 207 19.74 4.01 -7.28
C ALA A 207 18.86 4.96 -6.45
N GLN A 208 17.79 5.46 -7.05
CA GLN A 208 16.76 6.23 -6.37
C GLN A 208 15.50 5.36 -6.27
N GLY A 209 14.79 5.46 -5.15
CA GLY A 209 13.64 4.61 -4.90
C GLY A 209 12.83 5.03 -3.70
N GLY A 210 11.73 4.33 -3.50
CA GLY A 210 10.82 4.54 -2.38
C GLY A 210 9.66 3.56 -2.39
N PHE A 211 8.85 3.64 -1.34
CA PHE A 211 7.63 2.86 -1.22
C PHE A 211 6.57 3.34 -2.20
N VAL A 212 5.94 2.37 -2.86
CA VAL A 212 4.81 2.55 -3.76
C VAL A 212 3.68 1.72 -3.20
N VAL A 213 2.55 2.38 -2.95
CA VAL A 213 1.37 1.75 -2.39
C VAL A 213 0.32 1.59 -3.49
N ILE A 214 -0.13 0.37 -3.68
CA ILE A 214 -1.11 -0.02 -4.68
C ILE A 214 -2.39 -0.40 -3.94
N GLY A 215 -3.50 0.27 -4.28
CA GLY A 215 -4.81 -0.08 -3.78
C GLY A 215 -5.28 -1.40 -4.39
N THR A 216 -5.89 -2.26 -3.58
CA THR A 216 -6.33 -3.60 -4.04
C THR A 216 -7.72 -3.59 -4.65
N LYS A 217 -8.33 -2.40 -4.77
CA LYS A 217 -9.64 -2.21 -5.38
C LYS A 217 -9.57 -2.65 -6.85
N GLY A 218 -10.21 -3.77 -7.16
CA GLY A 218 -10.17 -4.39 -8.48
C GLY A 218 -9.77 -5.86 -8.44
N ILE A 219 -9.08 -6.30 -7.38
CA ILE A 219 -8.70 -7.70 -7.16
C ILE A 219 -9.93 -8.46 -6.65
N LYS A 220 -10.49 -9.33 -7.48
CA LYS A 220 -11.68 -10.15 -7.13
C LYS A 220 -11.35 -11.63 -6.98
N ASP A 221 -10.46 -12.10 -7.85
CA ASP A 221 -10.11 -13.51 -7.98
C ASP A 221 -8.59 -13.70 -7.91
N SER A 222 -8.16 -14.96 -7.86
CA SER A 222 -6.74 -15.28 -7.97
C SER A 222 -6.26 -14.99 -9.40
N GLY A 223 -5.06 -14.44 -9.54
CA GLY A 223 -4.56 -14.00 -10.83
C GLY A 223 -3.09 -13.59 -10.74
N THR A 224 -2.57 -13.00 -11.82
CA THR A 224 -1.21 -12.46 -11.82
C THR A 224 -1.26 -10.95 -11.86
N MET A 225 -0.75 -10.33 -10.80
CA MET A 225 -0.49 -8.89 -10.80
C MET A 225 0.81 -8.62 -11.55
N ILE A 226 0.74 -7.71 -12.50
CA ILE A 226 1.88 -7.24 -13.25
C ILE A 226 2.14 -5.78 -12.86
N VAL A 227 3.40 -5.49 -12.53
CA VAL A 227 3.89 -4.16 -12.23
C VAL A 227 4.89 -3.76 -13.30
N GLU A 228 4.55 -2.71 -14.03
CA GLU A 228 5.37 -2.13 -15.09
C GLU A 228 6.00 -0.83 -14.59
N VAL A 229 7.31 -0.72 -14.72
CA VAL A 229 8.11 0.46 -14.37
C VAL A 229 8.78 0.97 -15.64
N ARG A 230 8.41 2.18 -16.07
CA ARG A 230 8.97 2.82 -17.26
C ARG A 230 10.11 3.75 -16.88
N ILE A 231 11.26 3.58 -17.52
CA ILE A 231 12.40 4.50 -17.38
C ILE A 231 12.90 4.84 -18.78
N ALA A 232 12.93 6.13 -19.10
CA ALA A 232 13.21 6.60 -20.45
C ALA A 232 12.29 5.90 -21.48
N ASN A 233 12.83 5.02 -22.32
CA ASN A 233 12.10 4.24 -23.31
C ASN A 233 12.06 2.73 -23.01
N GLU A 234 12.50 2.33 -21.80
CA GLU A 234 12.56 0.94 -21.37
C GLU A 234 11.41 0.64 -20.39
N ALA A 235 10.71 -0.47 -20.61
CA ALA A 235 9.65 -0.95 -19.72
C ALA A 235 10.13 -2.20 -18.98
N HIS A 236 10.33 -2.07 -17.67
CA HIS A 236 10.64 -3.18 -16.79
C HIS A 236 9.35 -3.76 -16.24
N THR A 237 9.13 -5.06 -16.44
CA THR A 237 7.88 -5.71 -16.04
C THR A 237 8.17 -6.77 -14.98
N PHE A 238 7.37 -6.77 -13.92
CA PHE A 238 7.48 -7.67 -12.77
C PHE A 238 6.13 -8.35 -12.52
N ALA A 239 6.17 -9.65 -12.27
CA ALA A 239 4.98 -10.44 -12.03
C ALA A 239 4.90 -10.96 -10.60
N PHE A 240 3.69 -10.89 -10.04
CA PHE A 240 3.35 -11.38 -8.72
C PHE A 240 2.10 -12.24 -8.81
N ARG A 241 2.15 -13.45 -8.23
CA ARG A 241 1.01 -14.33 -8.13
C ARG A 241 0.13 -13.90 -6.95
N LEU A 242 -1.16 -13.74 -7.22
CA LEU A 242 -2.19 -13.51 -6.23
C LEU A 242 -3.00 -14.79 -6.05
N GLU A 243 -3.02 -15.32 -4.83
CA GLU A 243 -3.77 -16.54 -4.50
C GLU A 243 -4.80 -16.26 -3.43
N LYS A 244 -6.07 -16.56 -3.69
CA LYS A 244 -7.12 -16.40 -2.69
C LYS A 244 -6.90 -17.38 -1.55
N LEU A 245 -6.69 -16.87 -0.34
CA LEU A 245 -6.56 -17.67 0.87
C LEU A 245 -7.97 -18.15 1.27
N ARG A 246 -8.07 -19.44 1.60
CA ARG A 246 -9.30 -20.07 2.09
C ARG A 246 -9.54 -19.81 3.56
#